data_AF-A0A2Z6SJ95-F1
#
_entry.id   AF-A0A2Z6SJ95-F1
#
_cell.length_a   1.000
_cell.length_b   1.000
_cell.length_c   1.000
_cell.angle_alpha   90.00
_cell.angle_beta   90.00
_cell.angle_gamma   90.00
#
_symmetry.space_group_name_H-M   'P 1'
#
loop_
_entity.id
_entity.type
_entity.pdbx_description
1 polymer ?
#
loop_
_entity_poly.entity_id
_entity_poly.type
_entity_poly.pdbx_seq_one_letter_code
_entity_poly.pdbx_strand_id
1 'polypeptide(L)'
;MDEFGLFYQPPNDNNFYHIICKTFILPQNSEDIVSLEDEHDYEFFYQDSNANYHVTCKLLSHTLIMDILNKEIYGVDYDVNELKRKYILHLNQKLNLESNLKGFLPFIQDQIFNSDPRVAEASTISQGNMNINTSVSTQATANQPTQYYWSISQVNELGLFYQPPNDNIFYHVNCKPILHDTQVYDYDYDHEFFHLARYHVTCKSLAHSSIVNILNKEIYGRDFDTADLKREHINLYQKFNLELNLKKDLSFPYF
;
A
#
# COMPACT_ATOMS: atom_id res chain seq x y z
N MET A 1 -12.92 -20.90 1.32
CA MET A 1 -12.72 -19.46 1.02
C MET A 1 -12.54 -19.39 -0.47
N ASP A 2 -13.42 -18.70 -1.19
CA ASP A 2 -13.50 -18.79 -2.65
C ASP A 2 -12.58 -17.77 -3.34
N GLU A 3 -12.09 -16.79 -2.58
CA GLU A 3 -11.23 -15.71 -3.07
C GLU A 3 -10.40 -15.13 -1.91
N PHE A 4 -9.15 -14.76 -2.20
CA PHE A 4 -8.33 -13.92 -1.31
C PHE A 4 -7.49 -12.94 -2.12
N GLY A 5 -7.26 -11.76 -1.56
CA GLY A 5 -6.36 -10.76 -2.13
C GLY A 5 -5.12 -10.54 -1.29
N LEU A 6 -4.02 -10.08 -1.88
CA LEU A 6 -2.80 -9.66 -1.19
C LEU A 6 -2.04 -8.59 -2.00
N PHE A 7 -1.20 -7.80 -1.31
CA PHE A 7 -0.20 -6.98 -1.96
C PHE A 7 1.11 -7.77 -2.10
N TYR A 8 1.78 -7.61 -3.23
CA TYR A 8 3.00 -8.33 -3.55
C TYR A 8 4.01 -7.45 -4.28
N GLN A 9 5.28 -7.68 -3.95
CA GLN A 9 6.41 -7.16 -4.71
C GLN A 9 7.34 -8.33 -5.04
N PRO A 10 7.49 -8.69 -6.32
CA PRO A 10 8.44 -9.72 -6.74
C PRO A 10 9.88 -9.30 -6.39
N PRO A 11 10.76 -10.26 -6.07
CA PRO A 11 12.18 -10.01 -6.01
C PRO A 11 12.70 -9.34 -7.29
N ASN A 12 13.62 -8.37 -7.13
CA ASN A 12 14.23 -7.60 -8.23
C ASN A 12 13.24 -6.79 -9.08
N ASP A 13 12.05 -6.50 -8.55
CA ASP A 13 11.08 -5.61 -9.16
C ASP A 13 10.74 -4.48 -8.17
N ASN A 14 10.77 -3.23 -8.63
CA ASN A 14 10.41 -2.07 -7.81
C ASN A 14 8.89 -1.80 -7.82
N ASN A 15 8.13 -2.54 -8.62
CA ASN A 15 6.71 -2.36 -8.78
C ASN A 15 5.90 -3.07 -7.67
N PHE A 16 4.78 -2.45 -7.30
CA PHE A 16 3.82 -3.02 -6.38
C PHE A 16 2.64 -3.61 -7.15
N TYR A 17 2.22 -4.80 -6.75
CA TYR A 17 1.08 -5.47 -7.36
C TYR A 17 0.03 -5.76 -6.31
N HIS A 18 -1.22 -5.52 -6.66
CA HIS A 18 -2.36 -6.07 -5.97
C HIS A 18 -2.79 -7.35 -6.68
N ILE A 19 -2.82 -8.44 -5.94
CA ILE A 19 -3.06 -9.79 -6.44
C ILE A 19 -4.39 -10.26 -5.88
N ILE A 20 -5.27 -10.74 -6.74
CA ILE A 20 -6.50 -11.45 -6.34
C ILE A 20 -6.37 -12.89 -6.83
N CYS A 21 -6.60 -13.83 -5.93
CA CYS A 21 -6.62 -15.26 -6.20
C CYS A 21 -8.04 -15.76 -5.97
N LYS A 22 -8.70 -16.17 -7.04
CA LYS A 22 -10.05 -16.73 -7.00
C LYS A 22 -10.02 -18.21 -7.30
N THR A 23 -10.57 -19.02 -6.40
CA THR A 23 -10.68 -20.46 -6.63
C THR A 23 -11.62 -20.70 -7.81
N PHE A 24 -11.20 -21.56 -8.74
CA PHE A 24 -12.05 -21.98 -9.84
C PHE A 24 -12.18 -23.50 -9.88
N ILE A 25 -13.36 -23.96 -10.27
CA ILE A 25 -13.62 -25.35 -10.60
C ILE A 25 -13.57 -25.42 -12.12
N LEU A 26 -12.66 -26.23 -12.68
CA LEU A 26 -12.61 -26.42 -14.12
C LEU A 26 -13.94 -27.07 -14.57
N PRO A 27 -14.79 -26.40 -15.38
CA PRO A 27 -15.99 -27.04 -15.87
C PRO A 27 -15.59 -28.10 -16.91
N GLN A 28 -16.27 -29.26 -16.90
CA GLN A 28 -16.05 -30.29 -17.92
C GLN A 28 -16.48 -29.85 -19.34
N ASN A 29 -17.08 -28.66 -19.49
CA ASN A 29 -17.44 -28.03 -20.76
C ASN A 29 -17.03 -26.55 -20.73
N SER A 30 -16.29 -26.11 -21.74
CA SER A 30 -15.46 -24.89 -21.74
C SER A 30 -16.16 -23.61 -22.21
N GLU A 31 -17.41 -23.34 -21.81
CA GLU A 31 -18.14 -22.16 -22.34
C GLU A 31 -18.52 -21.07 -21.31
N ASP A 32 -18.33 -21.28 -20.01
CA ASP A 32 -18.77 -20.31 -18.97
C ASP A 32 -17.62 -19.73 -18.12
N ILE A 33 -16.51 -19.31 -18.74
CA ILE A 33 -15.61 -18.35 -18.08
C ILE A 33 -15.95 -16.97 -18.61
N VAL A 34 -17.03 -16.40 -18.10
CA VAL A 34 -17.34 -14.98 -18.28
C VAL A 34 -16.24 -14.21 -17.56
N SER A 35 -15.34 -13.61 -18.33
CA SER A 35 -14.34 -12.64 -17.87
C SER A 35 -15.09 -11.48 -17.20
N LEU A 36 -15.14 -11.53 -15.87
CA LEU A 36 -15.67 -10.45 -15.04
C LEU A 36 -14.63 -9.33 -15.04
N GLU A 37 -14.91 -8.31 -15.85
CA GLU A 37 -14.39 -6.94 -15.81
C GLU A 37 -12.85 -6.77 -15.94
N ASP A 38 -12.47 -6.12 -17.05
CA ASP A 38 -11.11 -5.86 -17.55
C ASP A 38 -10.30 -4.83 -16.74
N GLU A 39 -10.41 -4.87 -15.41
CA GLU A 39 -9.73 -3.92 -14.52
C GLU A 39 -8.31 -4.36 -14.12
N HIS A 40 -7.91 -5.58 -14.46
CA HIS A 40 -6.58 -6.12 -14.15
C HIS A 40 -5.57 -5.89 -15.30
N ASP A 41 -4.29 -5.86 -14.96
CA ASP A 41 -3.21 -5.59 -15.93
C ASP A 41 -2.56 -6.88 -16.45
N TYR A 42 -2.71 -7.97 -15.71
CA TYR A 42 -2.25 -9.31 -16.08
C TYR A 42 -3.04 -10.39 -15.35
N GLU A 43 -3.18 -11.56 -15.97
CA GLU A 43 -3.84 -12.72 -15.38
C GLU A 43 -3.16 -14.01 -15.81
N PHE A 44 -3.27 -15.04 -14.97
CA PHE A 44 -2.84 -16.40 -15.27
C PHE A 44 -3.58 -17.42 -14.39
N PHE A 45 -3.47 -18.70 -14.75
CA PHE A 45 -4.00 -19.79 -13.95
C PHE A 45 -2.87 -20.47 -13.16
N TYR A 46 -3.11 -20.65 -11.86
CA TYR A 46 -2.30 -21.43 -10.96
C TYR A 46 -3.02 -22.74 -10.64
N GLN A 47 -2.30 -23.85 -10.74
CA GLN A 47 -2.82 -25.17 -10.41
C GLN A 47 -1.76 -25.95 -9.63
N ASP A 48 -2.18 -26.48 -8.49
CA ASP A 48 -1.43 -27.43 -7.68
C ASP A 48 -2.40 -28.54 -7.21
N SER A 49 -1.84 -29.60 -6.65
CA SER A 49 -2.53 -30.72 -6.01
C SER A 49 -3.61 -30.29 -5.00
N ASN A 50 -3.42 -29.16 -4.32
CA ASN A 50 -4.33 -28.70 -3.26
C ASN A 50 -5.32 -27.61 -3.72
N ALA A 51 -5.00 -26.85 -4.77
CA ALA A 51 -5.83 -25.70 -5.16
C ALA A 51 -5.64 -25.28 -6.62
N ASN A 52 -6.71 -24.75 -7.20
CA ASN A 52 -6.73 -24.12 -8.52
C ASN A 52 -7.17 -22.66 -8.37
N TYR A 53 -6.34 -21.71 -8.77
CA TYR A 53 -6.65 -20.27 -8.73
C TYR A 53 -6.57 -19.63 -10.10
N HIS A 54 -7.58 -18.81 -10.41
CA HIS A 54 -7.46 -17.75 -11.39
C HIS A 54 -6.84 -16.56 -10.65
N VAL A 55 -5.66 -16.16 -11.10
CA VAL A 55 -4.86 -15.12 -10.47
C VAL A 55 -4.93 -13.89 -11.35
N THR A 56 -5.44 -12.78 -10.81
CA THR A 56 -5.40 -11.47 -11.46
C THR A 56 -4.43 -10.56 -10.72
N CYS A 57 -3.74 -9.74 -11.49
CA CYS A 57 -2.69 -8.85 -11.02
C CYS A 57 -2.97 -7.42 -11.50
N LYS A 58 -2.93 -6.48 -10.57
CA LYS A 58 -3.01 -5.05 -10.82
C LYS A 58 -1.70 -4.37 -10.46
N LEU A 59 -1.08 -3.66 -11.39
CA LEU A 59 0.09 -2.83 -11.13
C LEU A 59 -0.36 -1.53 -10.47
N LEU A 60 0.29 -1.18 -9.36
CA LEU A 60 0.02 0.04 -8.61
C LEU A 60 1.18 1.02 -8.76
N SER A 61 0.87 2.28 -9.05
CA SER A 61 1.86 3.34 -9.04
C SER A 61 2.31 3.63 -7.59
N HIS A 62 3.48 4.22 -7.45
CA HIS A 62 3.94 4.64 -6.13
C HIS A 62 3.05 5.72 -5.49
N THR A 63 2.47 6.61 -6.30
CA THR A 63 1.49 7.60 -5.84
C THR A 63 0.27 6.91 -5.25
N LEU A 64 -0.29 5.92 -5.97
CA LEU A 64 -1.44 5.17 -5.49
C LEU A 64 -1.14 4.39 -4.20
N ILE A 65 0.06 3.83 -4.08
CA ILE A 65 0.51 3.17 -2.84
C ILE A 65 0.54 4.16 -1.67
N MET A 66 1.09 5.35 -1.88
CA MET A 66 1.11 6.41 -0.87
C MET A 66 -0.30 6.85 -0.48
N ASP A 67 -1.18 7.00 -1.45
CA ASP A 67 -2.58 7.39 -1.25
C ASP A 67 -3.36 6.33 -0.46
N ILE A 68 -3.20 5.04 -0.79
CA ILE A 68 -3.79 3.94 -0.02
C ILE A 68 -3.30 3.98 1.43
N LEU A 69 -1.99 4.08 1.65
CA LEU A 69 -1.43 4.12 3.01
C LEU A 69 -1.94 5.32 3.82
N ASN A 70 -1.96 6.51 3.20
CA ASN A 70 -2.44 7.72 3.87
C ASN A 70 -3.94 7.67 4.17
N LYS A 71 -4.73 7.02 3.30
CA LYS A 71 -6.14 6.77 3.57
C LYS A 71 -6.34 5.79 4.73
N GLU A 72 -5.72 4.62 4.67
CA GLU A 72 -5.96 3.57 5.65
C GLU A 72 -5.45 3.94 7.05
N ILE A 73 -4.32 4.67 7.14
CA ILE A 73 -3.68 4.98 8.42
C ILE A 73 -4.07 6.36 8.95
N TYR A 74 -4.24 7.36 8.07
CA TYR A 74 -4.51 8.75 8.47
C TYR A 74 -5.88 9.27 8.03
N GLY A 75 -6.69 8.47 7.33
CA GLY A 75 -8.03 8.86 6.89
C GLY A 75 -8.05 9.95 5.82
N VAL A 76 -6.99 10.05 5.02
CA VAL A 76 -6.85 11.09 3.99
C VAL A 76 -7.50 10.60 2.69
N ASP A 77 -8.50 11.34 2.22
CA ASP A 77 -9.19 11.02 0.96
C ASP A 77 -8.30 11.32 -0.27
N TYR A 78 -8.41 10.48 -1.30
CA TYR A 78 -7.66 10.62 -2.55
C TYR A 78 -8.52 10.33 -3.78
N ASP A 79 -7.98 10.66 -4.96
CA ASP A 79 -8.66 10.44 -6.24
C ASP A 79 -8.65 8.95 -6.65
N VAL A 80 -9.82 8.31 -6.58
CA VAL A 80 -10.04 6.90 -6.91
C VAL A 80 -9.79 6.58 -8.39
N ASN A 81 -9.67 7.59 -9.27
CA ASN A 81 -9.47 7.38 -10.70
C ASN A 81 -8.18 6.65 -11.05
N GLU A 82 -7.13 6.72 -10.21
CA GLU A 82 -5.87 6.02 -10.47
C GLU A 82 -6.02 4.49 -10.38
N LEU A 83 -6.96 4.00 -9.57
CA LEU A 83 -7.25 2.56 -9.42
C LEU A 83 -7.73 1.93 -10.75
N LYS A 84 -8.43 2.71 -11.57
CA LYS A 84 -9.00 2.27 -12.86
C LYS A 84 -7.99 2.29 -14.00
N ARG A 85 -6.78 2.80 -13.77
CA ARG A 85 -5.78 2.94 -14.84
C ARG A 85 -5.24 1.58 -15.23
N LYS A 86 -5.32 1.23 -16.52
CA LYS A 86 -4.73 0.00 -17.06
C LYS A 86 -3.27 0.23 -17.41
N TYR A 87 -2.40 -0.65 -16.92
CA TYR A 87 -0.97 -0.63 -17.21
C TYR A 87 -0.58 -1.79 -18.12
N ILE A 88 0.41 -1.55 -18.97
CA ILE A 88 0.99 -2.60 -19.83
C ILE A 88 2.23 -3.14 -19.14
N LEU A 89 2.17 -4.39 -18.69
CA LEU A 89 3.35 -5.11 -18.20
C LEU A 89 4.20 -5.61 -19.38
N HIS A 90 5.51 -5.41 -19.29
CA HIS A 90 6.48 -6.02 -20.19
C HIS A 90 6.59 -7.53 -19.93
N LEU A 91 7.04 -8.29 -20.94
CA LEU A 91 7.12 -9.75 -20.86
C LEU A 91 7.96 -10.25 -19.68
N ASN A 92 9.10 -9.59 -19.41
CA ASN A 92 9.95 -9.92 -18.28
C ASN A 92 9.26 -9.69 -16.92
N GLN A 93 8.47 -8.62 -16.78
CA GLN A 93 7.68 -8.35 -15.57
C GLN A 93 6.63 -9.44 -15.35
N LYS A 94 5.91 -9.81 -16.42
CA LYS A 94 4.91 -10.90 -16.37
C LYS A 94 5.53 -12.22 -15.91
N LEU A 95 6.63 -12.63 -16.56
CA LEU A 95 7.32 -13.88 -16.22
C LEU A 95 7.89 -13.87 -14.80
N ASN A 96 8.48 -12.74 -14.36
CA ASN A 96 8.99 -12.60 -13.00
C ASN A 96 7.85 -12.70 -11.98
N LEU A 97 6.76 -11.98 -12.20
CA LEU A 97 5.59 -11.99 -11.33
C LEU A 97 4.97 -13.37 -11.23
N GLU A 98 4.70 -14.02 -12.37
CA GLU A 98 4.09 -15.35 -12.43
C GLU A 98 4.97 -16.40 -11.75
N SER A 99 6.27 -16.43 -12.07
CA SER A 99 7.21 -17.42 -11.52
C SER A 99 7.35 -17.30 -10.01
N ASN A 100 7.42 -16.07 -9.49
CA ASN A 100 7.56 -15.86 -8.04
C ASN A 100 6.25 -16.11 -7.29
N LEU A 101 5.10 -15.70 -7.85
CA LEU A 101 3.81 -16.03 -7.25
C LEU A 101 3.57 -17.54 -7.21
N LYS A 102 3.93 -18.29 -8.26
CA LYS A 102 3.84 -19.76 -8.26
C LYS A 102 4.61 -20.41 -7.11
N GLY A 103 5.76 -19.86 -6.74
CA GLY A 103 6.53 -20.33 -5.58
C GLY A 103 5.99 -19.84 -4.23
N PHE A 104 5.35 -18.67 -4.20
CA PHE A 104 4.87 -18.04 -2.97
C PHE A 104 3.46 -18.50 -2.54
N LEU A 105 2.58 -18.77 -3.51
CA LEU A 105 1.18 -19.13 -3.26
C LEU A 105 0.99 -20.37 -2.37
N PRO A 106 1.79 -21.45 -2.48
CA PRO A 106 1.69 -22.58 -1.54
C PRO A 106 1.86 -22.16 -0.07
N PHE A 107 2.85 -21.31 0.21
CA PHE A 107 3.11 -20.83 1.57
C PHE A 107 1.96 -19.97 2.11
N ILE A 108 1.37 -19.12 1.27
CA ILE A 108 0.21 -18.31 1.64
C ILE A 108 -1.02 -19.17 1.92
N GLN A 109 -1.25 -20.21 1.11
CA GLN A 109 -2.34 -21.14 1.35
C GLN A 109 -2.21 -21.77 2.74
N ASP A 110 -1.02 -22.26 3.10
CA ASP A 110 -0.80 -22.83 4.43
C ASP A 110 -1.09 -21.82 5.54
N GLN A 111 -0.68 -20.55 5.39
CA GLN A 111 -0.98 -19.51 6.39
C GLN A 111 -2.48 -19.22 6.52
N ILE A 112 -3.20 -19.15 5.39
CA ILE A 112 -4.65 -18.87 5.34
C ILE A 112 -5.47 -20.06 5.85
N PHE A 113 -5.07 -21.30 5.53
CA PHE A 113 -5.82 -22.50 5.92
C PHE A 113 -5.48 -23.00 7.33
N ASN A 114 -4.27 -22.74 7.85
CA ASN A 114 -3.87 -23.15 9.19
C ASN A 114 -4.23 -22.14 10.29
N SER A 115 -4.72 -20.95 9.94
CA SER A 115 -5.32 -20.02 10.91
C SER A 115 -6.77 -20.45 11.22
N ASP A 116 -6.91 -21.47 12.08
CA ASP A 116 -8.19 -21.97 12.61
C ASP A 116 -8.95 -20.87 13.41
N PRO A 117 -10.27 -20.62 13.23
CA PRO A 117 -10.96 -19.44 13.76
C PRO A 117 -11.31 -19.49 15.26
N ARG A 118 -10.68 -20.36 16.06
CA ARG A 118 -11.16 -20.66 17.43
C ARG A 118 -10.33 -20.15 18.60
N VAL A 119 -9.30 -19.33 18.37
CA VAL A 119 -8.58 -18.68 19.49
C VAL A 119 -8.22 -17.24 19.16
N ALA A 120 -9.22 -16.35 19.17
CA ALA A 120 -9.03 -14.94 19.48
C ALA A 120 -10.39 -14.33 19.86
N GLU A 121 -10.66 -14.24 21.15
CA GLU A 121 -11.80 -13.50 21.69
C GLU A 121 -11.69 -12.01 21.34
N ALA A 122 -12.80 -11.50 20.83
CA ALA A 122 -13.24 -10.10 20.89
C ALA A 122 -12.19 -9.01 20.62
N SER A 123 -12.02 -8.66 19.35
CA SER A 123 -11.82 -7.26 18.95
C SER A 123 -12.65 -7.00 17.71
N THR A 124 -13.51 -6.01 17.83
CA THR A 124 -14.53 -5.58 16.87
C THR A 124 -14.02 -5.60 15.43
N ILE A 125 -14.63 -6.47 14.62
CA ILE A 125 -14.49 -6.51 13.16
C ILE A 125 -15.02 -5.17 12.61
N SER A 126 -14.12 -4.24 12.30
CA SER A 126 -14.36 -3.32 11.20
C SER A 126 -14.12 -4.12 9.93
N GLN A 127 -15.21 -4.60 9.33
CA GLN A 127 -15.18 -5.04 7.94
C GLN A 127 -14.89 -3.79 7.09
N GLY A 128 -13.61 -3.51 6.88
CA GLY A 128 -13.11 -2.65 5.81
C GLY A 128 -13.39 -3.32 4.46
N ASN A 129 -14.66 -3.49 4.12
CA ASN A 129 -15.07 -3.86 2.78
C ASN A 129 -14.82 -2.64 1.90
N MET A 130 -13.63 -2.53 1.30
CA MET A 130 -13.50 -1.73 0.08
C MET A 130 -14.34 -2.41 -0.99
N ASN A 131 -15.59 -1.96 -1.12
CA ASN A 131 -16.46 -2.34 -2.21
C ASN A 131 -15.98 -1.58 -3.45
N ILE A 132 -15.04 -2.16 -4.20
CA ILE A 132 -14.47 -1.59 -5.43
C ILE A 132 -15.54 -1.46 -6.53
N ASN A 133 -16.70 -2.10 -6.34
CA ASN A 133 -17.78 -2.12 -7.31
C ASN A 133 -18.85 -1.08 -6.95
N THR A 134 -18.63 0.18 -7.32
CA THR A 134 -19.70 1.17 -7.34
C THR A 134 -19.90 1.71 -8.76
N SER A 135 -20.95 1.19 -9.40
CA SER A 135 -21.59 1.81 -10.54
C SER A 135 -22.19 3.15 -10.08
N VAL A 136 -21.59 4.26 -10.52
CA VAL A 136 -22.20 5.58 -10.34
C VAL A 136 -22.42 6.20 -11.71
N SER A 137 -23.71 6.40 -11.99
CA SER A 137 -24.27 7.19 -13.07
C SER A 137 -23.64 8.58 -13.16
N THR A 138 -23.28 8.94 -14.38
CA THR A 138 -22.68 10.20 -14.82
C THR A 138 -23.48 11.44 -14.40
N GLN A 139 -22.87 12.32 -13.60
CA GLN A 139 -23.10 13.76 -13.70
C GLN A 139 -21.78 14.51 -13.55
N ALA A 140 -21.45 15.26 -14.60
CA ALA A 140 -20.23 16.05 -14.71
C ALA A 140 -20.22 17.21 -13.72
N THR A 141 -19.15 17.35 -12.94
CA THR A 141 -18.86 18.56 -12.16
C THR A 141 -17.39 18.92 -12.32
N ALA A 142 -17.12 20.21 -12.55
CA ALA A 142 -15.85 20.76 -12.97
C ALA A 142 -14.71 20.58 -11.93
N ASN A 143 -13.52 20.23 -12.43
CA ASN A 143 -12.29 20.02 -11.67
C ASN A 143 -11.88 21.28 -10.87
N GLN A 144 -11.70 21.11 -9.56
CA GLN A 144 -10.99 22.03 -8.67
C GLN A 144 -9.68 21.37 -8.20
N PRO A 145 -8.64 22.13 -7.79
CA PRO A 145 -7.41 21.56 -7.26
C PRO A 145 -7.67 20.83 -5.94
N THR A 146 -7.21 19.59 -5.84
CA THR A 146 -7.38 18.67 -4.71
C THR A 146 -6.82 19.28 -3.42
N GLN A 147 -7.66 19.48 -2.41
CA GLN A 147 -7.25 19.90 -1.07
C GLN A 147 -7.08 18.65 -0.20
N TYR A 148 -5.85 18.38 0.25
CA TYR A 148 -5.58 17.33 1.23
C TYR A 148 -6.04 17.80 2.61
N TYR A 149 -7.13 17.21 3.13
CA TYR A 149 -7.60 17.45 4.49
C TYR A 149 -7.06 16.34 5.40
N TRP A 150 -6.19 16.68 6.35
CA TRP A 150 -5.51 15.74 7.24
C TRP A 150 -6.27 15.62 8.56
N SER A 151 -6.45 14.40 9.08
CA SER A 151 -7.17 14.18 10.34
C SER A 151 -6.31 14.61 11.54
N ILE A 152 -6.82 15.59 12.29
CA ILE A 152 -6.20 16.08 13.53
C ILE A 152 -6.68 15.16 14.66
N SER A 153 -5.95 14.08 14.95
CA SER A 153 -6.18 13.32 16.19
C SER A 153 -5.58 14.08 17.39
N GLN A 154 -6.07 13.83 18.61
CA GLN A 154 -5.95 14.71 19.80
C GLN A 154 -4.55 14.83 20.45
N VAL A 155 -3.49 14.64 19.68
CA VAL A 155 -2.14 15.11 20.00
C VAL A 155 -1.70 15.83 18.74
N ASN A 156 -1.18 17.05 18.84
CA ASN A 156 -0.80 17.90 17.69
C ASN A 156 0.32 17.30 16.79
N GLU A 157 0.51 15.99 16.76
CA GLU A 157 1.44 15.24 15.92
C GLU A 157 0.73 14.84 14.61
N LEU A 158 1.33 15.21 13.48
CA LEU A 158 0.88 14.78 12.16
C LEU A 158 1.79 13.66 11.64
N GLY A 159 1.21 12.60 11.10
CA GLY A 159 1.92 11.57 10.36
C GLY A 159 1.45 11.50 8.91
N LEU A 160 2.35 11.15 7.99
CA LEU A 160 2.01 10.81 6.60
C LEU A 160 3.06 9.91 5.96
N PHE A 161 2.67 9.19 4.92
CA PHE A 161 3.57 8.55 3.98
C PHE A 161 3.86 9.51 2.82
N TYR A 162 5.14 9.58 2.44
CA TYR A 162 5.61 10.50 1.42
C TYR A 162 6.67 9.85 0.52
N GLN A 163 6.60 10.13 -0.77
CA GLN A 163 7.69 9.88 -1.70
C GLN A 163 8.05 11.18 -2.44
N PRO A 164 9.26 11.74 -2.24
CA PRO A 164 9.70 12.91 -2.98
C PRO A 164 9.71 12.65 -4.50
N PRO A 165 9.42 13.67 -5.32
CA PRO A 165 9.61 13.57 -6.76
C PRO A 165 11.04 13.15 -7.12
N ASN A 166 11.16 12.24 -8.09
CA ASN A 166 12.42 11.67 -8.58
C ASN A 166 13.22 10.89 -7.51
N ASP A 167 12.57 10.43 -6.44
CA ASP A 167 13.13 9.48 -5.49
C ASP A 167 12.27 8.20 -5.49
N ASN A 168 12.91 7.05 -5.30
CA ASN A 168 12.22 5.77 -5.20
C ASN A 168 11.96 5.37 -3.73
N ILE A 169 12.48 6.14 -2.78
CA ILE A 169 12.34 5.83 -1.35
C ILE A 169 11.01 6.36 -0.82
N PHE A 170 10.30 5.50 -0.10
CA PHE A 170 9.14 5.87 0.69
C PHE A 170 9.58 6.28 2.09
N TYR A 171 8.95 7.33 2.62
CA TYR A 171 9.20 7.83 3.95
C TYR A 171 7.91 7.82 4.75
N HIS A 172 8.01 7.34 5.98
CA HIS A 172 7.06 7.72 7.02
C HIS A 172 7.56 9.00 7.67
N VAL A 173 6.75 10.05 7.57
CA VAL A 173 7.06 11.40 8.06
C VAL A 173 6.18 11.67 9.26
N ASN A 174 6.79 12.11 10.36
CA ASN A 174 6.08 12.63 11.52
C ASN A 174 6.48 14.09 11.75
N CYS A 175 5.50 14.94 12.00
CA CYS A 175 5.66 16.34 12.35
C CYS A 175 5.12 16.55 13.76
N LYS A 176 5.98 16.96 14.69
CA LYS A 176 5.61 17.21 16.09
C LYS A 176 5.85 18.68 16.43
N PRO A 177 4.92 19.35 17.14
CA PRO A 177 5.15 20.72 17.57
C PRO A 177 6.28 20.74 18.59
N ILE A 178 7.11 21.76 18.51
CA ILE A 178 8.18 21.99 19.46
C ILE A 178 7.54 22.54 20.73
N LEU A 179 7.34 21.66 21.72
CA LEU A 179 6.95 22.04 23.07
C LEU A 179 8.20 22.29 23.90
N HIS A 180 8.17 23.34 24.73
CA HIS A 180 9.35 23.82 25.45
C HIS A 180 9.94 22.87 26.51
N ASP A 181 9.34 21.71 26.82
CA ASP A 181 9.68 20.97 28.06
C ASP A 181 9.76 19.43 28.00
N THR A 182 9.85 18.79 26.84
CA THR A 182 10.06 17.33 26.78
C THR A 182 11.05 16.94 25.70
N GLN A 183 12.31 16.76 26.09
CA GLN A 183 13.32 16.06 25.30
C GLN A 183 13.13 14.55 25.48
N VAL A 184 12.25 13.95 24.67
CA VAL A 184 12.34 12.51 24.42
C VAL A 184 13.16 12.35 23.15
N TYR A 185 14.45 12.04 23.33
CA TYR A 185 15.34 11.71 22.23
C TYR A 185 15.01 10.29 21.74
N ASP A 186 14.10 10.19 20.78
CA ASP A 186 13.93 8.96 20.00
C ASP A 186 14.83 9.05 18.78
N TYR A 187 15.98 8.38 18.77
CA TYR A 187 16.97 8.46 17.68
C TYR A 187 16.65 7.53 16.49
N ASP A 188 15.45 6.95 16.42
CA ASP A 188 15.13 5.93 15.42
C ASP A 188 14.67 6.46 14.05
N TYR A 189 15.22 7.59 13.60
CA TYR A 189 14.93 8.19 12.29
C TYR A 189 16.17 8.34 11.41
N ASP A 190 15.96 8.35 10.09
CA ASP A 190 17.05 8.42 9.11
C ASP A 190 17.39 9.87 8.73
N HIS A 191 16.41 10.77 8.84
CA HIS A 191 16.57 12.21 8.66
C HIS A 191 15.67 12.99 9.60
N GLU A 192 16.12 14.17 10.02
CA GLU A 192 15.34 15.12 10.79
C GLU A 192 15.65 16.56 10.40
N PHE A 193 14.67 17.45 10.57
CA PHE A 193 14.85 18.88 10.40
C PHE A 193 13.77 19.67 11.14
N PHE A 194 13.98 20.98 11.28
CA PHE A 194 12.98 21.89 11.83
C PHE A 194 12.26 22.67 10.73
N HIS A 195 10.94 22.78 10.83
CA HIS A 195 10.11 23.57 9.93
C HIS A 195 9.46 24.74 10.68
N LEU A 196 9.60 25.96 10.13
CA LEU A 196 9.06 27.22 10.65
C LEU A 196 9.39 27.52 12.13
N ALA A 197 10.45 26.89 12.68
CA ALA A 197 10.79 26.92 14.11
C ALA A 197 9.64 26.50 15.04
N ARG A 198 8.65 25.76 14.51
CA ARG A 198 7.46 25.31 15.23
C ARG A 198 7.32 23.80 15.24
N TYR A 199 7.86 23.13 14.22
CA TYR A 199 7.72 21.69 14.06
C TYR A 199 9.08 21.03 13.97
N HIS A 200 9.24 19.94 14.71
CA HIS A 200 10.27 18.94 14.52
C HIS A 200 9.74 17.89 13.54
N VAL A 201 10.40 17.73 12.41
CA VAL A 201 10.03 16.77 11.38
C VAL A 201 11.03 15.63 11.41
N THR A 202 10.54 14.41 11.64
CA THR A 202 11.33 13.18 11.63
C THR A 202 10.89 12.31 10.47
N CYS A 203 11.85 11.73 9.75
CA CYS A 203 11.59 10.90 8.58
C CYS A 203 12.25 9.53 8.75
N LYS A 204 11.48 8.48 8.50
CA LYS A 204 11.96 7.09 8.49
C LYS A 204 11.79 6.51 7.10
N SER A 205 12.88 6.06 6.49
CA SER A 205 12.87 5.39 5.20
C SER A 205 12.24 4.00 5.34
N LEU A 206 11.50 3.60 4.32
CA LEU A 206 10.81 2.32 4.26
C LEU A 206 11.23 1.59 2.99
N ALA A 207 11.80 0.39 3.16
CA ALA A 207 11.93 -0.54 2.05
C ALA A 207 10.56 -0.90 1.48
N HIS A 208 10.50 -1.19 0.18
CA HIS A 208 9.26 -1.59 -0.48
C HIS A 208 8.62 -2.85 0.16
N SER A 209 9.42 -3.78 0.69
CA SER A 209 8.90 -4.94 1.44
C SER A 209 8.14 -4.52 2.69
N SER A 210 8.59 -3.48 3.38
CA SER A 210 7.91 -2.92 4.54
C SER A 210 6.56 -2.33 4.15
N ILE A 211 6.50 -1.64 3.02
CA ILE A 211 5.27 -1.10 2.45
C ILE A 211 4.27 -2.22 2.15
N VAL A 212 4.70 -3.30 1.51
CA VAL A 212 3.86 -4.47 1.23
C VAL A 212 3.32 -5.09 2.52
N ASN A 213 4.14 -5.18 3.56
CA ASN A 213 3.72 -5.76 4.84
C ASN A 213 2.70 -4.87 5.55
N ILE A 214 2.90 -3.54 5.57
CA ILE A 214 1.94 -2.59 6.11
C ILE A 214 0.61 -2.72 5.37
N LEU A 215 0.62 -2.70 4.02
CA LEU A 215 -0.61 -2.82 3.23
C LEU A 215 -1.36 -4.14 3.51
N ASN A 216 -0.65 -5.26 3.56
CA ASN A 216 -1.28 -6.54 3.86
C ASN A 216 -1.81 -6.64 5.29
N LYS A 217 -1.15 -5.99 6.25
CA LYS A 217 -1.62 -5.91 7.63
C LYS A 217 -2.86 -5.05 7.75
N GLU A 218 -2.84 -3.82 7.25
CA GLU A 218 -3.94 -2.88 7.40
C GLU A 218 -5.18 -3.30 6.59
N ILE A 219 -5.00 -3.83 5.37
CA ILE A 219 -6.13 -4.16 4.49
C ILE A 219 -6.62 -5.59 4.66
N TYR A 220 -5.71 -6.55 4.87
CA TYR A 220 -6.05 -7.97 4.94
C TYR A 220 -5.88 -8.60 6.32
N GLY A 221 -5.41 -7.84 7.31
CA GLY A 221 -5.17 -8.37 8.66
C GLY A 221 -4.07 -9.43 8.72
N ARG A 222 -3.17 -9.49 7.71
CA ARG A 222 -2.11 -10.50 7.66
C ARG A 222 -0.75 -9.88 7.95
N ASP A 223 -0.13 -10.35 9.02
CA ASP A 223 1.23 -9.96 9.39
C ASP A 223 2.23 -10.90 8.72
N PHE A 224 3.13 -10.34 7.91
CA PHE A 224 4.25 -11.06 7.34
C PHE A 224 5.49 -10.70 8.14
N ASP A 225 6.04 -11.66 8.88
CA ASP A 225 7.10 -11.50 9.88
C ASP A 225 8.07 -10.35 9.54
N THR A 226 7.86 -9.21 10.20
CA THR A 226 8.50 -7.92 9.92
C THR A 226 9.79 -7.74 10.73
N ALA A 227 10.58 -8.80 10.90
CA ALA A 227 11.71 -8.81 11.84
C ALA A 227 12.70 -7.65 11.63
N ASP A 228 12.70 -6.96 10.49
CA ASP A 228 13.16 -5.59 10.41
C ASP A 228 12.31 -4.81 9.40
N LEU A 229 11.77 -3.65 9.79
CA LEU A 229 11.60 -2.55 8.83
C LEU A 229 13.00 -2.26 8.28
N LYS A 230 13.39 -2.95 7.21
CA LYS A 230 14.71 -2.78 6.62
C LYS A 230 14.79 -1.32 6.18
N ARG A 231 15.69 -0.59 6.82
CA ARG A 231 16.01 0.78 6.48
C ARG A 231 16.75 0.80 5.16
N GLU A 232 16.40 1.75 4.32
CA GLU A 232 17.23 2.08 3.19
C GLU A 232 18.25 3.12 3.62
N HIS A 233 19.53 2.87 3.32
CA HIS A 233 20.56 3.85 3.63
C HIS A 233 20.40 5.06 2.71
N ILE A 234 19.87 6.16 3.25
CA ILE A 234 19.65 7.38 2.48
C ILE A 234 20.93 8.23 2.38
N ASN A 235 21.22 8.72 1.19
CA ASN A 235 22.37 9.59 0.93
C ASN A 235 22.04 11.08 1.16
N LEU A 236 23.07 11.93 1.13
CA LEU A 236 22.90 13.37 1.39
C LEU A 236 21.96 14.07 0.38
N TYR A 237 21.98 13.64 -0.88
CA TYR A 237 21.10 14.20 -1.91
C TYR A 237 19.64 13.84 -1.63
N GLN A 238 19.36 12.60 -1.23
CA GLN A 238 18.02 12.15 -0.85
C GLN A 238 17.49 12.91 0.37
N LYS A 239 18.32 13.10 1.40
CA LYS A 239 17.98 13.94 2.57
C LYS A 239 17.61 15.36 2.16
N PHE A 240 18.41 15.98 1.29
CA PHE A 240 18.15 17.34 0.82
C PHE A 240 16.89 17.43 -0.06
N ASN A 241 16.67 16.46 -0.96
CA ASN A 241 15.48 16.41 -1.81
C ASN A 241 14.22 16.23 -0.96
N LEU A 242 14.25 15.32 0.01
CA LEU A 242 13.15 15.09 0.95
C LEU A 242 12.79 16.37 1.71
N GLU A 243 13.78 17.00 2.35
CA GLU A 243 13.55 18.21 3.13
C GLU A 243 13.04 19.38 2.27
N LEU A 244 13.62 19.58 1.08
CA LEU A 244 13.21 20.65 0.18
C LEU A 244 11.75 20.52 -0.24
N ASN A 245 11.29 19.31 -0.58
CA ASN A 245 9.93 19.10 -1.02
C ASN A 245 8.95 19.13 0.16
N LEU A 246 9.27 18.48 1.28
CA LEU A 246 8.43 18.55 2.48
C LEU A 246 8.24 20.00 2.98
N LYS A 247 9.30 20.83 2.95
CA LYS A 247 9.14 22.25 3.32
C LYS A 247 8.19 23.01 2.40
N LYS A 248 8.05 22.63 1.12
CA LYS A 248 7.11 23.24 0.18
C LYS A 248 5.69 22.72 0.38
N ASP A 249 5.55 21.42 0.61
CA ASP A 249 4.22 20.80 0.71
C ASP A 249 3.57 21.07 2.07
N LEU A 250 4.36 21.17 3.13
CA LEU A 250 3.91 21.54 4.47
C LEU A 250 3.65 23.04 4.65
N SER A 251 3.99 23.91 3.68
CA SER A 251 3.83 25.37 3.82
C SER A 251 2.50 25.94 3.30
N PHE A 252 1.51 25.08 2.98
CA PHE A 252 0.13 25.50 2.68
C PHE A 252 -0.70 25.70 3.96
N PRO A 253 -1.70 26.62 3.96
CA PRO A 253 -2.10 27.41 5.13
C PRO A 253 -2.95 26.69 6.18
N TYR A 254 -2.89 25.37 6.25
CA TYR A 254 -3.59 24.56 7.24
C TYR A 254 -2.64 23.89 8.26
N PHE A 255 -1.40 24.37 8.31
CA PHE A 255 -0.45 24.20 9.42
C PHE A 255 -0.30 25.51 10.21
#